data_AF-A0A961P7H7-F1
#
_entry.id   AF-A0A961P7H7-F1
#
_cell.length_a   1.000
_cell.length_b   1.000
_cell.length_c   1.000
_cell.angle_alpha   90.00
_cell.angle_beta   90.00
_cell.angle_gamma   90.00
#
_symmetry.space_group_name_H-M   'P 1'
#
loop_
_entity.id
_entity.type
_entity.pdbx_description
1 polymer ?
#
loop_
_entity_poly.entity_id
_entity_poly.type
_entity_poly.pdbx_seq_one_letter_code
_entity_poly.pdbx_strand_id
1 'polypeptide(L)' 'MGTPSQVVAVLGPTNTGKTHYAIERMLGHRTGIIGLPLRLLAREVYDRIVALRGPSVVALVTGEER' A
#
# COMPACT_ATOMS: atom_id res chain seq x y z
N MET A 1 -6.66 20.63 17.15
CA MET A 1 -7.70 19.67 16.67
C MET A 1 -7.22 19.11 15.35
N GLY A 2 -7.00 17.80 15.25
CA GLY A 2 -6.59 17.18 13.98
C GLY A 2 -7.72 17.31 12.96
N THR A 3 -7.39 17.62 11.70
CA THR A 3 -8.36 17.55 10.60
C THR A 3 -9.01 16.17 10.57
N PRO A 4 -10.33 16.07 10.40
CA PRO A 4 -11.01 14.79 10.33
C PRO A 4 -10.44 13.94 9.18
N SER A 5 -10.25 12.65 9.43
CA SER A 5 -9.75 11.69 8.45
C SER A 5 -10.73 11.61 7.27
N GLN A 6 -10.30 12.02 6.09
CA GLN A 6 -11.13 11.90 4.87
C GLN A 6 -11.11 10.45 4.36
N VAL A 7 -12.28 9.84 4.24
CA VAL A 7 -12.44 8.52 3.61
C VAL A 7 -12.76 8.72 2.13
N VAL A 8 -12.03 8.01 1.26
CA VAL A 8 -12.21 8.05 -0.20
C VAL A 8 -12.39 6.64 -0.73
N ALA A 9 -13.49 6.38 -1.44
CA ALA A 9 -13.72 5.14 -2.16
C ALA A 9 -13.43 5.34 -3.65
N VAL A 10 -12.45 4.62 -4.17
CA VAL A 10 -12.12 4.59 -5.61
C VAL A 10 -12.68 3.31 -6.21
N LEU A 11 -13.71 3.42 -7.04
CA LEU A 11 -14.46 2.29 -7.59
C LEU A 11 -14.22 2.12 -9.09
N GLY A 12 -14.21 0.86 -9.55
CA GLY A 12 -14.09 0.53 -10.97
C GLY A 12 -13.76 -0.96 -11.18
N PRO A 13 -13.95 -1.50 -12.40
CA PRO A 13 -13.67 -2.89 -12.75
C PRO A 13 -12.23 -3.31 -12.43
N THR A 14 -11.93 -4.61 -12.43
CA THR A 14 -10.53 -5.07 -12.28
C THR A 14 -9.65 -4.51 -13.40
N ASN A 15 -8.34 -4.41 -13.14
CA ASN A 15 -7.33 -3.96 -14.10
C ASN A 15 -7.45 -2.49 -14.60
N THR A 16 -8.04 -1.60 -13.80
CA THR A 16 -8.21 -0.16 -14.11
C THR A 16 -7.33 0.79 -13.29
N GLY A 17 -6.16 0.34 -12.81
CA GLY A 17 -5.18 1.24 -12.15
C GLY A 17 -5.49 1.69 -10.71
N LYS A 18 -6.58 1.22 -10.09
CA LYS A 18 -6.93 1.60 -8.69
C LYS A 18 -5.81 1.35 -7.67
N THR A 19 -5.16 0.20 -7.76
CA THR A 19 -4.03 -0.15 -6.87
C THR A 19 -2.84 0.78 -7.09
N HIS A 20 -2.56 1.15 -8.34
CA HIS A 20 -1.50 2.09 -8.67
C HIS A 20 -1.78 3.46 -8.04
N TYR A 21 -2.99 4.00 -8.24
CA TYR A 21 -3.43 5.25 -7.59
C TYR A 21 -3.28 5.21 -6.07
N ALA A 22 -3.71 4.10 -5.43
CA ALA A 22 -3.61 3.96 -3.98
C ALA A 22 -2.16 3.95 -3.48
N ILE A 23 -1.26 3.25 -4.19
CA ILE A 23 0.17 3.20 -3.85
C ILE A 23 0.83 4.58 -4.02
N GLU A 24 0.61 5.26 -5.15
CA GLU A 24 1.20 6.59 -5.39
C GLU A 24 0.74 7.60 -4.34
N ARG A 25 -0.56 7.63 -4.04
CA ARG A 25 -1.12 8.49 -3.00
C ARG A 25 -0.52 8.16 -1.64
N MET A 26 -0.41 6.89 -1.28
CA MET A 26 0.22 6.45 -0.03
C MET A 26 1.67 6.89 0.07
N LEU A 27 2.46 6.74 -1.00
CA LEU A 27 3.88 7.12 -1.04
C LEU A 27 4.11 8.64 -1.02
N GLY A 28 3.06 9.44 -1.28
CA GLY A 28 3.07 10.90 -1.08
C GLY A 28 2.90 11.33 0.39
N HIS A 29 2.51 10.42 1.28
CA HIS A 29 2.43 10.67 2.72
C HIS A 29 3.72 10.25 3.44
N ARG A 30 3.98 10.86 4.61
CA ARG A 30 5.17 10.56 5.44
C ARG A 30 5.23 9.09 5.90
N THR A 31 4.07 8.53 6.19
CA THR A 31 3.88 7.14 6.65
C THR A 31 2.58 6.61 6.08
N GLY A 32 2.51 5.32 5.77
CA GLY A 32 1.31 4.70 5.24
C GLY A 32 1.32 3.19 5.38
N ILE A 33 0.12 2.60 5.27
CA ILE A 33 -0.09 1.15 5.29
C ILE A 33 -0.98 0.82 4.09
N ILE A 34 -0.65 -0.26 3.38
CA ILE A 34 -1.50 -0.84 2.34
C ILE A 34 -1.85 -2.28 2.71
N GLY A 35 -3.14 -2.56 2.83
CA GLY A 35 -3.67 -3.91 3.02
C GLY A 35 -4.00 -4.56 1.69
N LEU A 36 -3.61 -5.82 1.51
CA LEU A 36 -3.85 -6.59 0.29
C LEU A 36 -4.44 -7.96 0.65
N PRO A 37 -5.40 -8.48 -0.12
CA PRO A 37 -6.15 -9.68 0.27
C PRO A 37 -5.33 -10.98 0.18
N LEU A 38 -4.25 -10.99 -0.63
CA LEU A 38 -3.41 -12.15 -0.85
C LEU A 38 -1.97 -11.88 -0.43
N ARG A 39 -1.33 -12.86 0.20
CA ARG A 39 0.10 -12.78 0.56
C ARG A 39 1.00 -12.52 -0.63
N LEU A 40 0.71 -13.17 -1.75
CA LEU A 40 1.50 -13.02 -2.98
C LEU A 40 1.46 -11.58 -3.49
N LEU A 41 0.29 -10.91 -3.40
CA LEU A 41 0.15 -9.50 -3.74
C LEU A 41 0.89 -8.60 -2.75
N ALA A 42 0.84 -8.91 -1.45
CA ALA A 42 1.60 -8.18 -0.43
C ALA A 42 3.10 -8.26 -0.71
N ARG A 43 3.59 -9.43 -1.14
CA ARG A 43 4.99 -9.61 -1.52
C ARG A 43 5.37 -8.84 -2.78
N GLU A 44 4.56 -8.90 -3.84
CA GLU A 44 4.80 -8.14 -5.07
C GLU A 44 4.88 -6.63 -4.81
N VAL A 45 3.95 -6.10 -4.02
CA VAL A 45 3.93 -4.68 -3.67
C VAL A 45 5.09 -4.31 -2.75
N TYR A 46 5.45 -5.16 -1.78
CA TYR A 46 6.63 -4.97 -0.94
C TYR A 46 7.89 -4.86 -1.79
N ASP A 47 8.17 -5.84 -2.65
CA ASP A 47 9.37 -5.86 -3.49
C ASP A 47 9.42 -4.62 -4.41
N ARG A 48 8.27 -4.18 -4.96
CA ARG A 48 8.17 -2.93 -5.74
C ARG A 48 8.51 -1.69 -4.91
N ILE A 49 7.98 -1.55 -3.69
CA ILE A 49 8.22 -0.36 -2.87
C ILE A 49 9.66 -0.36 -2.31
N VAL A 50 10.21 -1.53 -1.96
CA VAL A 50 11.62 -1.69 -1.58
C VAL A 50 12.53 -1.21 -2.70
N ALA A 51 12.25 -1.56 -3.96
CA ALA A 51 13.02 -1.06 -5.10
C ALA A 51 12.97 0.47 -5.25
N LEU A 52 11.89 1.12 -4.80
CA LEU A 52 11.68 2.58 -4.91
C LEU A 52 12.16 3.39 -3.70
N ARG A 53 12.23 2.79 -2.50
CA ARG A 53 12.47 3.50 -1.23
C ARG A 53 13.58 2.89 -0.38
N GLY A 54 14.05 1.69 -0.73
CA GLY A 54 15.03 0.92 0.04
C GLY A 54 14.38 0.05 1.12
N PRO A 55 15.04 -1.05 1.52
CA PRO A 55 14.48 -2.03 2.46
C PRO A 55 14.37 -1.52 3.90
N SER A 56 15.15 -0.50 4.29
CA SER A 56 15.20 -0.01 5.67
C SER A 56 13.96 0.78 6.12
N VAL A 57 13.07 1.13 5.18
CA VAL A 57 11.89 1.96 5.44
C VAL A 57 10.57 1.28 5.08
N VAL A 58 10.62 -0.02 4.75
CA VAL A 58 9.46 -0.80 4.31
C VAL A 58 9.43 -2.11 5.09
N ALA A 59 8.27 -2.45 5.65
CA ALA A 59 8.04 -3.72 6.32
C ALA A 59 6.98 -4.54 5.57
N LEU A 60 7.15 -5.86 5.55
CA LEU A 60 6.13 -6.82 5.14
C LEU A 60 5.60 -7.50 6.40
N VAL A 61 4.29 -7.49 6.60
CA VAL A 61 3.64 -8.15 7.75
C VAL A 61 2.62 -9.13 7.22
N THR A 62 2.77 -10.41 7.58
CA THR A 62 1.86 -11.49 7.16
C THR A 62 1.49 -12.38 8.35
N GLY A 63 0.35 -13.07 8.27
CA GLY A 63 -0.13 -13.92 9.38
C GLY A 63 0.64 -15.23 9.60
N GLU A 64 1.50 -15.65 8.67
CA GLU A 64 2.31 -16.87 8.79
C GLU A 64 3.71 -16.60 9.35
N GLU A 65 4.17 -15.34 9.30
CA GLU A 65 5.47 -14.90 9.84
C GLU A 65 5.27 -14.41 11.28
N ARG A 66 4.98 -15.35 12.19
CA ARG A 66 4.88 -15.09 13.62
C ARG A 66 5.90 -15.90 14.41
#